data_AF-A0A2V9VPA1-F1
#
_entry.id   AF-A0A2V9VPA1-F1
#
_cell.length_a   1.000
_cell.length_b   1.000
_cell.length_c   1.000
_cell.angle_alpha   90.00
_cell.angle_beta   90.00
_cell.angle_gamma   90.00
#
_symmetry.space_group_name_H-M   'P 1'
#
loop_
_entity.id
_entity.type
_entity.pdbx_description
1 polymer ?
#
loop_
_entity_poly.entity_id
_entity_poly.type
_entity_poly.pdbx_seq_one_letter_code
_entity_poly.pdbx_strand_id
1 'polypeptide(L)'
;VSDWGSTYSSAATVNAGMDLEMPGGTPMEEWLKEPDTIAAGNGGGWLAPEKVLPEVRSGKISTATIDDNVGHILRVIFVSGQFDKPHTATGEIDTAKQRALARKASDESIVLLKNNGDILPLDPSKIHSLVVIGPNAAIARTGGGGSSLVVPKYSVSPLKGIQDRAGERVKVSYALGVSMEGEDPAKDTAEARTQLIEQAARAAATADAAVIVVGRSAKLESEDFDIKSLELPAGQDDLIDAVANANKNTVVVINAGGPVTMSRWIGKVPAVLDLWYGGEEGGNAIADVLFGDANPSGKLPVSFVKQWKDSPAYGHYPGENLQVDYAEGIYVGYRYFDKRNIEPLFPFGYGLSYTKFDYSDLKVSPDKVAPGQPVGVTLRVRNSGSRAGAEVVELYLHDAHSTVDRPIQELKGFRRVVLAP
;
A
#
# COMPACT_ATOMS: atom_id res chain seq x y z
N VAL A 1 16.14 19.83 -1.75
CA VAL A 1 16.68 18.91 -2.78
C VAL A 1 15.61 18.69 -3.84
N SER A 2 15.98 18.63 -5.12
CA SER A 2 15.04 18.35 -6.22
C SER A 2 14.77 16.84 -6.35
N ASP A 3 13.67 16.49 -7.02
CA ASP A 3 13.53 15.15 -7.60
C ASP A 3 14.45 15.01 -8.83
N TRP A 4 14.66 13.78 -9.32
CA TRP A 4 15.55 13.49 -10.44
C TRP A 4 15.11 14.22 -11.72
N GLY A 5 15.97 15.11 -12.23
CA GLY A 5 15.74 15.84 -13.49
C GLY A 5 14.72 16.97 -13.38
N SER A 6 14.20 17.26 -12.18
CA SER A 6 13.14 18.27 -11.97
C SER A 6 13.63 19.72 -11.83
N THR A 7 14.92 19.97 -12.08
CA THR A 7 15.50 21.31 -12.07
C THR A 7 15.60 21.85 -13.49
N TYR A 8 15.12 23.10 -13.71
CA TYR A 8 15.06 23.72 -15.05
C TYR A 8 15.58 25.16 -15.10
N SER A 9 16.16 25.66 -14.01
CA SER A 9 16.71 27.02 -13.95
C SER A 9 17.76 27.15 -12.86
N SER A 10 18.56 28.22 -12.91
CA SER A 10 19.58 28.51 -11.92
C SER A 10 19.02 29.50 -10.87
N ALA A 11 19.03 30.81 -11.12
CA ALA A 11 18.68 31.83 -10.12
C ALA A 11 17.26 31.70 -9.58
N ALA A 12 16.28 31.43 -10.43
CA ALA A 12 14.90 31.27 -9.96
C ALA A 12 14.77 30.05 -9.03
N THR A 13 15.43 28.94 -9.34
CA THR A 13 15.44 27.74 -8.49
C THR A 13 16.20 27.97 -7.18
N VAL A 14 17.39 28.57 -7.21
CA VAL A 14 18.17 28.89 -5.99
C VAL A 14 17.41 29.84 -5.09
N ASN A 15 16.86 30.92 -5.63
CA ASN A 15 16.12 31.92 -4.87
C ASN A 15 14.76 31.41 -4.36
N ALA A 16 14.22 30.35 -4.95
CA ALA A 16 13.02 29.66 -4.46
C ALA A 16 13.32 28.72 -3.27
N GLY A 17 14.59 28.57 -2.87
CA GLY A 17 14.99 27.75 -1.72
C GLY A 17 15.38 26.31 -2.06
N MET A 18 15.72 26.01 -3.32
CA MET A 18 16.27 24.70 -3.68
C MET A 18 17.76 24.61 -3.30
N ASP A 19 18.09 23.79 -2.31
CA ASP A 19 19.47 23.67 -1.84
C ASP A 19 20.36 22.79 -2.74
N LEU A 20 19.80 21.73 -3.34
CA LEU A 20 20.54 20.67 -4.02
C LEU A 20 19.77 20.16 -5.23
N GLU A 21 20.43 20.14 -6.39
CA GLU A 21 19.92 19.54 -7.63
C GLU A 21 20.26 18.05 -7.69
N MET A 22 19.29 17.24 -8.10
CA MET A 22 19.43 15.82 -8.36
C MET A 22 18.88 15.48 -9.75
N PRO A 23 19.56 14.60 -10.52
CA PRO A 23 20.91 14.12 -10.27
C PRO A 23 21.95 15.21 -10.51
N GLY A 24 23.12 15.08 -9.87
CA GLY A 24 24.19 16.06 -10.02
C GLY A 24 25.52 15.60 -9.46
N GLY A 25 26.56 16.39 -9.72
CA GLY A 25 27.93 16.11 -9.30
C GLY A 25 28.67 15.09 -10.18
N THR A 26 29.98 14.98 -9.96
CA THR A 26 30.90 14.16 -10.76
C THR A 26 30.47 12.70 -10.92
N PRO A 27 29.93 12.00 -9.91
CA PRO A 27 29.50 10.61 -10.08
C PRO A 27 28.39 10.41 -11.13
N MET A 28 27.60 11.45 -11.41
CA MET A 28 26.45 11.37 -12.33
C MET A 28 26.77 11.86 -13.75
N GLU A 29 27.97 12.40 -14.00
CA GLU A 29 28.32 13.00 -15.29
C GLU A 29 28.28 12.02 -16.46
N GLU A 30 28.76 10.79 -16.27
CA GLU A 30 28.73 9.78 -17.34
C GLU A 30 27.30 9.27 -17.58
N TRP A 31 26.54 9.03 -16.51
CA TRP A 31 25.14 8.61 -16.61
C TRP A 31 24.28 9.66 -17.32
N LEU A 32 24.51 10.95 -17.07
CA LEU A 32 23.83 12.07 -17.74
C LEU A 32 24.14 12.15 -19.25
N LYS A 33 25.21 11.52 -19.74
CA LYS A 33 25.57 11.47 -21.16
C LYS A 33 25.00 10.24 -21.87
N GLU A 34 24.44 9.27 -21.14
CA GLU A 34 23.87 8.07 -21.73
C GLU A 34 22.66 8.43 -22.61
N PRO A 35 22.55 7.86 -23.83
CA PRO A 35 21.44 8.17 -24.73
C PRO A 35 20.06 7.93 -24.11
N ASP A 36 19.91 6.87 -23.31
CA ASP A 36 18.64 6.52 -22.66
C ASP A 36 18.27 7.54 -21.58
N THR A 37 19.25 8.01 -20.80
CA THR A 37 19.06 9.09 -19.81
C THR A 37 18.57 10.37 -20.48
N ILE A 38 19.23 10.76 -21.58
CA ILE A 38 18.84 11.94 -22.36
C ILE A 38 17.43 11.76 -22.96
N ALA A 39 17.14 10.58 -23.51
CA ALA A 39 15.83 10.26 -24.09
C ALA A 39 14.70 10.27 -23.05
N ALA A 40 14.99 9.85 -21.82
CA ALA A 40 14.07 9.93 -20.69
C ALA A 40 13.87 11.38 -20.15
N GLY A 41 14.52 12.37 -20.75
CA GLY A 41 14.42 13.78 -20.33
C GLY A 41 15.15 14.08 -19.02
N ASN A 42 15.98 13.16 -18.52
CA ASN A 42 16.81 13.40 -17.36
C ASN A 42 17.91 14.41 -17.71
N GLY A 43 18.07 15.40 -16.85
CA GLY A 43 19.06 16.45 -17.00
C GLY A 43 19.62 16.88 -15.66
N GLY A 44 20.70 17.64 -15.72
CA GLY A 44 21.34 18.20 -14.53
C GLY A 44 22.26 19.37 -14.88
N GLY A 45 22.93 19.89 -13.86
CA GLY A 45 23.90 20.96 -14.00
C GLY A 45 23.27 22.35 -14.11
N TRP A 46 22.02 22.54 -13.70
CA TRP A 46 21.42 23.86 -13.50
C TRP A 46 22.02 24.56 -12.29
N LEU A 47 22.37 23.82 -11.25
CA LEU A 47 23.02 24.34 -10.06
C LEU A 47 24.54 24.12 -10.08
N ALA A 48 25.11 23.83 -11.25
CA ALA A 48 26.55 23.70 -11.42
C ALA A 48 27.25 25.08 -11.35
N PRO A 49 28.51 25.15 -10.88
CA PRO A 49 29.24 26.40 -10.69
C PRO A 49 29.25 27.31 -11.92
N GLU A 50 29.37 26.76 -13.11
CA GLU A 50 29.41 27.47 -14.38
C GLU A 50 28.12 28.23 -14.71
N LYS A 51 26.97 27.83 -14.16
CA LYS A 51 25.69 28.55 -14.31
C LYS A 51 25.37 29.43 -13.10
N VAL A 52 25.66 28.97 -11.89
CA VAL A 52 25.34 29.70 -10.65
C VAL A 52 26.29 30.88 -10.42
N LEU A 53 27.60 30.72 -10.63
CA LEU A 53 28.57 31.78 -10.35
C LEU A 53 28.37 33.06 -11.20
N PRO A 54 28.05 32.98 -12.51
CA PRO A 54 27.68 34.17 -13.28
C PRO A 54 26.46 34.90 -12.72
N GLU A 55 25.48 34.17 -12.18
CA GLU A 55 24.27 34.75 -11.61
C GLU A 55 24.51 35.39 -10.23
N VAL A 56 25.43 34.84 -9.44
CA VAL A 56 25.93 35.51 -8.23
C VAL A 56 26.68 36.79 -8.60
N ARG A 57 27.60 36.74 -9.57
CA ARG A 57 28.38 37.92 -10.02
C ARG A 57 27.51 39.03 -10.59
N SER A 58 26.42 38.68 -11.27
CA SER A 58 25.45 39.64 -11.80
C SER A 58 24.41 40.10 -10.78
N GLY A 59 24.44 39.58 -9.55
CA GLY A 59 23.52 39.95 -8.46
C GLY A 59 22.13 39.34 -8.58
N LYS A 60 21.91 38.40 -9.50
CA LYS A 60 20.65 37.64 -9.62
C LYS A 60 20.46 36.63 -8.49
N ILE A 61 21.56 36.17 -7.90
CA ILE A 61 21.59 35.36 -6.68
C ILE A 61 22.45 36.10 -5.67
N SER A 62 21.97 36.25 -4.44
CA SER A 62 22.77 36.86 -3.38
C SER A 62 23.75 35.84 -2.78
N THR A 63 24.93 36.28 -2.35
CA THR A 63 25.86 35.42 -1.59
C THR A 63 25.20 34.86 -0.33
N ALA A 64 24.38 35.67 0.36
CA ALA A 64 23.64 35.23 1.53
C ALA A 64 22.67 34.07 1.22
N THR A 65 22.03 34.06 0.05
CA THR A 65 21.17 32.95 -0.40
C THR A 65 21.99 31.67 -0.60
N ILE A 66 23.17 31.78 -1.21
CA ILE A 66 24.08 30.63 -1.36
C ILE A 66 24.55 30.12 0.01
N ASP A 67 24.93 31.03 0.92
CA ASP A 67 25.38 30.68 2.25
C ASP A 67 24.29 29.96 3.06
N ASP A 68 23.02 30.39 2.94
CA ASP A 68 21.88 29.74 3.60
C ASP A 68 21.64 28.33 3.05
N ASN A 69 21.58 28.18 1.72
CA ASN A 69 21.38 26.88 1.07
C ASN A 69 22.51 25.89 1.41
N VAL A 70 23.76 26.34 1.37
CA VAL A 70 24.92 25.53 1.79
C VAL A 70 24.84 25.21 3.29
N GLY A 71 24.43 26.18 4.11
CA GLY A 71 24.20 26.02 5.54
C GLY A 71 23.20 24.90 5.86
N HIS A 72 22.12 24.76 5.09
CA HIS A 72 21.15 23.66 5.23
C HIS A 72 21.77 22.29 4.95
N ILE A 73 22.54 22.16 3.87
CA ILE A 73 23.22 20.90 3.52
C ILE A 73 24.24 20.53 4.61
N LEU A 74 25.07 21.49 5.02
CA LEU A 74 26.05 21.28 6.07
C LEU A 74 25.37 20.90 7.39
N ARG A 75 24.27 21.56 7.76
CA ARG A 75 23.50 21.22 8.96
C ARG A 75 23.07 19.75 8.97
N VAL A 76 22.61 19.20 7.85
CA VAL A 76 22.27 17.77 7.74
C VAL A 76 23.51 16.88 7.96
N ILE A 77 24.65 17.24 7.37
CA ILE A 77 25.92 16.51 7.54
C ILE A 77 26.39 16.54 9.01
N PHE A 78 26.27 17.69 9.70
CA PHE A 78 26.61 17.83 11.11
C PHE A 78 25.64 17.07 12.03
N VAL A 79 24.33 17.25 11.86
CA VAL A 79 23.31 16.63 12.74
C VAL A 79 23.27 15.11 12.57
N SER A 80 23.57 14.59 11.38
CA SER A 80 23.73 13.16 11.14
C SER A 80 25.04 12.57 11.70
N GLY A 81 25.95 13.42 12.21
CA GLY A 81 27.25 13.02 12.75
C GLY A 81 28.28 12.61 11.70
N GLN A 82 27.97 12.75 10.40
CA GLN A 82 28.85 12.35 9.30
C GLN A 82 30.12 13.22 9.22
N PHE A 83 30.05 14.45 9.72
CA PHE A 83 31.23 15.33 9.80
C PHE A 83 32.31 14.76 10.74
N ASP A 84 31.90 14.30 11.92
CA ASP A 84 32.82 13.81 12.96
C ASP A 84 33.12 12.31 12.82
N LYS A 85 32.14 11.54 12.35
CA LYS A 85 32.19 10.08 12.23
C LYS A 85 31.69 9.66 10.84
N PRO A 86 32.51 9.81 9.80
CA PRO A 86 32.17 9.37 8.46
C PRO A 86 31.78 7.88 8.48
N HIS A 87 30.67 7.54 7.83
CA HIS A 87 30.17 6.17 7.86
C HIS A 87 31.15 5.19 7.18
N THR A 88 31.58 4.17 7.92
CA THR A 88 32.28 3.00 7.37
C THR A 88 31.23 1.94 7.08
N ALA A 89 30.91 1.69 5.81
CA ALA A 89 29.85 0.79 5.33
C ALA A 89 29.95 -0.66 5.89
N THR A 90 29.47 -0.88 7.11
CA THR A 90 29.68 -2.11 7.90
C THR A 90 28.42 -2.61 8.60
N GLY A 91 27.24 -2.09 8.22
CA GLY A 91 25.97 -2.48 8.81
C GLY A 91 25.56 -3.92 8.47
N GLU A 92 24.97 -4.63 9.44
CA GLU A 92 24.33 -5.91 9.18
C GLU A 92 23.00 -5.72 8.46
N ILE A 93 22.81 -6.44 7.36
CA ILE A 93 21.57 -6.46 6.57
C ILE A 93 20.98 -7.86 6.54
N ASP A 94 19.64 -7.90 6.58
CA ASP A 94 18.84 -9.12 6.54
C ASP A 94 19.12 -10.09 7.71
N THR A 95 19.17 -9.55 8.93
CA THR A 95 19.30 -10.33 10.17
C THR A 95 17.96 -10.95 10.58
N ALA A 96 17.99 -12.02 11.38
CA ALA A 96 16.77 -12.64 11.91
C ALA A 96 15.83 -11.65 12.62
N LYS A 97 16.36 -10.61 13.28
CA LYS A 97 15.55 -9.57 13.94
C LYS A 97 14.87 -8.64 12.92
N GLN A 98 15.55 -8.28 11.83
CA GLN A 98 14.97 -7.47 10.75
C GLN A 98 13.87 -8.25 10.03
N ARG A 99 14.09 -9.54 9.75
CA ARG A 99 13.08 -10.45 9.17
C ARG A 99 11.85 -10.58 10.06
N ALA A 100 12.05 -10.80 11.37
CA ALA A 100 10.95 -10.86 12.33
C ALA A 100 10.16 -9.54 12.40
N LEU A 101 10.84 -8.39 12.26
CA LEU A 101 10.19 -7.09 12.17
C LEU A 101 9.39 -6.95 10.86
N ALA A 102 9.93 -7.40 9.72
CA ALA A 102 9.23 -7.38 8.44
C ALA A 102 7.95 -8.23 8.46
N ARG A 103 8.03 -9.46 9.01
CA ARG A 103 6.86 -10.32 9.22
C ARG A 103 5.82 -9.67 10.12
N LYS A 104 6.23 -9.15 11.28
CA LYS A 104 5.33 -8.44 12.20
C LYS A 104 4.67 -7.23 11.54
N ALA A 105 5.41 -6.44 10.78
CA ALA A 105 4.86 -5.31 10.05
C ALA A 105 3.79 -5.78 9.05
N SER A 106 4.08 -6.84 8.28
CA SER A 106 3.10 -7.42 7.35
C SER A 106 1.87 -7.99 8.07
N ASP A 107 2.02 -8.69 9.20
CA ASP A 107 0.89 -9.20 10.01
C ASP A 107 -0.04 -8.06 10.46
N GLU A 108 0.54 -6.95 10.92
CA GLU A 108 -0.19 -5.79 11.41
C GLU A 108 -0.78 -4.94 10.27
N SER A 109 -0.30 -5.10 9.03
CA SER A 109 -0.77 -4.41 7.83
C SER A 109 -1.89 -5.13 7.08
N ILE A 110 -2.03 -6.45 7.24
CA ILE A 110 -3.10 -7.21 6.57
C ILE A 110 -4.47 -6.73 7.07
N VAL A 111 -5.34 -6.39 6.12
CA VAL A 111 -6.71 -5.94 6.39
C VAL A 111 -7.68 -7.07 6.08
N LEU A 112 -8.46 -7.51 7.07
CA LEU A 112 -9.56 -8.42 6.84
C LEU A 112 -10.77 -7.62 6.34
N LEU A 113 -11.06 -7.71 5.04
CA LEU A 113 -12.13 -6.95 4.40
C LEU A 113 -13.51 -7.62 4.56
N LYS A 114 -13.52 -8.96 4.54
CA LYS A 114 -14.75 -9.75 4.65
C LYS A 114 -14.47 -11.08 5.33
N ASN A 115 -15.39 -11.54 6.19
CA ASN A 115 -15.32 -12.86 6.82
C ASN A 115 -16.72 -13.37 7.20
N ASN A 116 -17.49 -13.83 6.22
CA ASN A 116 -18.84 -14.34 6.44
C ASN A 116 -18.80 -15.79 6.93
N GLY A 117 -19.58 -16.10 7.96
CA GLY A 117 -19.67 -17.45 8.53
C GLY A 117 -18.43 -17.86 9.32
N ASP A 118 -17.58 -16.89 9.68
CA ASP A 118 -16.33 -17.11 10.44
C ASP A 118 -15.45 -18.22 9.83
N ILE A 119 -15.37 -18.26 8.48
CA ILE A 119 -14.55 -19.27 7.78
C ILE A 119 -13.05 -19.07 8.03
N LEU A 120 -12.65 -17.84 8.38
CA LEU A 120 -11.32 -17.53 8.89
C LEU A 120 -11.36 -17.28 10.41
N PRO A 121 -10.33 -17.73 11.15
CA PRO A 121 -9.16 -18.46 10.65
C PRO A 121 -9.48 -19.92 10.27
N LEU A 122 -8.74 -20.46 9.30
CA LEU A 122 -8.80 -21.85 8.88
C LEU A 122 -8.37 -22.77 10.02
N ASP A 123 -9.19 -23.78 10.30
CA ASP A 123 -8.95 -24.74 11.36
C ASP A 123 -8.29 -26.02 10.78
N PRO A 124 -6.98 -26.24 11.01
CA PRO A 124 -6.26 -27.40 10.47
C PRO A 124 -6.73 -28.74 11.08
N SER A 125 -7.60 -28.72 12.09
CA SER A 125 -8.27 -29.94 12.58
C SER A 125 -9.53 -30.30 11.80
N LYS A 126 -10.08 -29.37 11.01
CA LYS A 126 -11.33 -29.53 10.24
C LYS A 126 -11.11 -29.61 8.73
N ILE A 127 -10.03 -29.03 8.23
CA ILE A 127 -9.64 -29.15 6.81
C ILE A 127 -8.46 -30.10 6.67
N HIS A 128 -8.51 -30.95 5.65
CA HIS A 128 -7.44 -31.90 5.32
C HIS A 128 -6.81 -31.59 3.97
N SER A 129 -7.46 -30.77 3.15
CA SER A 129 -7.00 -30.36 1.83
C SER A 129 -7.28 -28.88 1.57
N LEU A 130 -6.28 -28.20 1.03
CA LEU A 130 -6.32 -26.79 0.66
C LEU A 130 -5.73 -26.64 -0.73
N VAL A 131 -6.41 -25.94 -1.64
CA VAL A 131 -5.80 -25.52 -2.89
C VAL A 131 -5.47 -24.03 -2.82
N VAL A 132 -4.23 -23.67 -3.12
CA VAL A 132 -3.80 -22.29 -3.31
C VAL A 132 -3.81 -21.99 -4.81
N ILE A 133 -4.46 -20.91 -5.21
CA ILE A 133 -4.76 -20.61 -6.62
C ILE A 133 -4.29 -19.20 -6.95
N GLY A 134 -3.81 -18.96 -8.16
CA GLY A 134 -3.68 -17.61 -8.70
C GLY A 134 -2.25 -17.18 -9.03
N PRO A 135 -2.10 -16.12 -9.84
CA PRO A 135 -0.81 -15.70 -10.39
C PRO A 135 0.15 -15.12 -9.34
N ASN A 136 -0.36 -14.68 -8.18
CA ASN A 136 0.43 -14.17 -7.06
C ASN A 136 0.64 -15.20 -5.93
N ALA A 137 0.15 -16.44 -6.09
CA ALA A 137 0.30 -17.46 -5.06
C ALA A 137 1.74 -18.01 -4.98
N ALA A 138 2.31 -18.42 -6.11
CA ALA A 138 3.62 -19.07 -6.16
C ALA A 138 4.80 -18.09 -6.28
N ILE A 139 4.53 -16.80 -6.52
CA ILE A 139 5.55 -15.75 -6.71
C ILE A 139 5.37 -14.70 -5.61
N ALA A 140 6.42 -14.41 -4.86
CA ALA A 140 6.40 -13.36 -3.84
C ALA A 140 6.41 -11.98 -4.49
N ARG A 141 5.26 -11.28 -4.52
CA ARG A 141 5.18 -9.87 -4.92
C ARG A 141 5.42 -8.99 -3.69
N THR A 142 6.67 -8.57 -3.52
CA THR A 142 7.16 -7.90 -2.32
C THR A 142 6.94 -6.38 -2.32
N GLY A 143 6.67 -5.78 -3.49
CA GLY A 143 6.51 -4.34 -3.67
C GLY A 143 6.08 -3.99 -5.10
N GLY A 144 5.82 -2.70 -5.32
CA GLY A 144 5.65 -2.11 -6.65
C GLY A 144 6.98 -1.97 -7.40
N GLY A 145 6.92 -1.48 -8.63
CA GLY A 145 8.09 -1.18 -9.45
C GLY A 145 8.76 0.17 -9.13
N GLY A 146 9.66 0.59 -10.02
CA GLY A 146 10.33 1.89 -9.95
C GLY A 146 11.47 1.97 -8.93
N SER A 147 11.82 3.19 -8.56
CA SER A 147 12.86 3.51 -7.57
C SER A 147 12.62 2.92 -6.18
N SER A 148 11.37 2.58 -5.86
CA SER A 148 10.98 1.93 -4.61
C SER A 148 11.25 0.41 -4.58
N LEU A 149 11.55 -0.21 -5.72
CA LEU A 149 11.74 -1.64 -5.83
C LEU A 149 12.99 -2.09 -5.05
N VAL A 150 12.78 -2.97 -4.07
CA VAL A 150 13.85 -3.62 -3.33
C VAL A 150 13.88 -5.10 -3.70
N VAL A 151 15.04 -5.60 -4.10
CA VAL A 151 15.29 -7.04 -4.27
C VAL A 151 15.81 -7.59 -2.94
N PRO A 152 14.98 -8.32 -2.17
CA PRO A 152 15.42 -8.86 -0.90
C PRO A 152 16.36 -10.07 -1.11
N LYS A 153 17.16 -10.42 -0.10
CA LYS A 153 18.03 -11.61 -0.18
C LYS A 153 17.24 -12.90 -0.28
N TYR A 154 16.02 -12.91 0.25
CA TYR A 154 15.04 -13.98 0.11
C TYR A 154 13.64 -13.38 0.18
N SER A 155 12.66 -14.12 -0.30
CA SER A 155 11.25 -13.78 -0.09
C SER A 155 10.42 -15.05 -0.01
N VAL A 156 9.30 -14.97 0.71
CA VAL A 156 8.38 -16.09 0.89
C VAL A 156 7.10 -15.82 0.11
N SER A 157 6.80 -16.66 -0.88
CA SER A 157 5.53 -16.58 -1.61
C SER A 157 4.36 -17.03 -0.73
N PRO A 158 3.13 -16.53 -0.96
CA PRO A 158 1.93 -16.99 -0.25
C PRO A 158 1.78 -18.52 -0.23
N LEU A 159 2.00 -19.20 -1.35
CA LEU A 159 1.98 -20.65 -1.45
C LEU A 159 3.01 -21.28 -0.49
N LYS A 160 4.24 -20.78 -0.48
CA LYS A 160 5.32 -21.33 0.37
C LYS A 160 5.01 -21.15 1.85
N GLY A 161 4.57 -19.96 2.27
CA GLY A 161 4.23 -19.69 3.66
C GLY A 161 3.03 -20.53 4.13
N ILE A 162 2.00 -20.68 3.28
CA ILE A 162 0.84 -21.54 3.56
C ILE A 162 1.29 -23.02 3.70
N GLN A 163 2.14 -23.50 2.79
CA GLN A 163 2.68 -24.87 2.86
C GLN A 163 3.49 -25.10 4.14
N ASP A 164 4.39 -24.18 4.48
CA ASP A 164 5.22 -24.27 5.68
C ASP A 164 4.37 -24.29 6.95
N ARG A 165 3.35 -23.43 7.01
CA ARG A 165 2.49 -23.34 8.19
C ARG A 165 1.50 -24.51 8.30
N ALA A 166 0.99 -25.01 7.17
CA ALA A 166 0.15 -26.21 7.14
C ALA A 166 0.94 -27.44 7.62
N GLY A 167 2.19 -27.58 7.15
CA GLY A 167 3.00 -28.77 7.37
C GLY A 167 2.30 -30.02 6.83
N GLU A 168 2.47 -31.16 7.51
CA GLU A 168 1.86 -32.43 7.10
C GLU A 168 0.36 -32.55 7.47
N ARG A 169 -0.19 -31.58 8.20
CA ARG A 169 -1.57 -31.63 8.73
C ARG A 169 -2.63 -31.40 7.67
N VAL A 170 -2.31 -30.60 6.65
CA VAL A 170 -3.22 -30.23 5.57
C VAL A 170 -2.48 -30.43 4.25
N LYS A 171 -3.06 -31.20 3.33
CA LYS A 171 -2.52 -31.36 1.98
C LYS A 171 -2.73 -30.08 1.18
N VAL A 172 -1.65 -29.33 0.94
CA VAL A 172 -1.69 -28.09 0.15
C VAL A 172 -1.30 -28.37 -1.30
N SER A 173 -2.23 -28.14 -2.23
CA SER A 173 -1.98 -28.18 -3.68
C SER A 173 -1.96 -26.78 -4.29
N TYR A 174 -1.50 -26.67 -5.53
CA TYR A 174 -1.41 -25.41 -6.26
C TYR A 174 -2.03 -25.52 -7.65
N ALA A 175 -2.72 -24.47 -8.08
CA ALA A 175 -3.12 -24.28 -9.47
C ALA A 175 -2.89 -22.81 -9.88
N LEU A 176 -2.37 -22.59 -11.09
CA LEU A 176 -2.11 -21.22 -11.56
C LEU A 176 -3.41 -20.42 -11.74
N GLY A 177 -4.44 -21.02 -12.35
CA GLY A 177 -5.73 -20.36 -12.60
C GLY A 177 -5.68 -19.37 -13.77
N VAL A 178 -4.82 -18.36 -13.70
CA VAL A 178 -4.50 -17.45 -14.81
C VAL A 178 -3.05 -17.01 -14.74
N SER A 179 -2.45 -16.66 -15.89
CA SER A 179 -1.14 -16.01 -15.92
C SER A 179 -1.22 -14.55 -15.48
N MET A 180 -0.12 -13.99 -14.97
CA MET A 180 -0.03 -12.55 -14.76
C MET A 180 0.12 -11.85 -16.12
N GLU A 181 -0.69 -10.81 -16.35
CA GLU A 181 -0.64 -10.01 -17.58
C GLU A 181 0.79 -9.50 -17.84
N GLY A 182 1.30 -9.74 -19.05
CA GLY A 182 2.64 -9.29 -19.46
C GLY A 182 3.82 -10.09 -18.91
N GLU A 183 3.61 -11.23 -18.26
CA GLU A 183 4.70 -12.12 -17.82
C GLU A 183 4.93 -13.34 -18.71
N ASP A 184 3.87 -14.02 -19.14
CA ASP A 184 3.96 -15.19 -20.02
C ASP A 184 2.89 -15.11 -21.13
N PRO A 185 3.24 -14.55 -22.31
CA PRO A 185 2.29 -14.38 -23.42
C PRO A 185 1.64 -15.69 -23.89
N ALA A 186 2.33 -16.83 -23.76
CA ALA A 186 1.80 -18.12 -24.18
C ALA A 186 0.67 -18.62 -23.26
N LYS A 187 0.63 -18.14 -22.02
CA LYS A 187 -0.42 -18.46 -21.03
C LYS A 187 -1.46 -17.36 -20.87
N ASP A 188 -1.37 -16.30 -21.66
CA ASP A 188 -2.22 -15.11 -21.56
C ASP A 188 -3.20 -14.97 -22.74
N THR A 189 -3.41 -16.04 -23.51
CA THR A 189 -4.46 -16.11 -24.53
C THR A 189 -5.82 -16.47 -23.92
N ALA A 190 -6.91 -16.17 -24.61
CA ALA A 190 -8.26 -16.50 -24.14
C ALA A 190 -8.46 -18.01 -23.92
N GLU A 191 -7.91 -18.84 -24.81
CA GLU A 191 -7.98 -20.30 -24.72
C GLU A 191 -7.16 -20.82 -23.54
N ALA A 192 -5.92 -20.33 -23.36
CA ALA A 192 -5.07 -20.73 -22.25
C ALA A 192 -5.69 -20.33 -20.91
N ARG A 193 -6.22 -19.10 -20.79
CA ARG A 193 -6.93 -18.63 -19.60
C ARG A 193 -8.14 -19.52 -19.29
N THR A 194 -8.96 -19.85 -20.28
CA THR A 194 -10.13 -20.73 -20.10
C THR A 194 -9.70 -22.09 -19.51
N GLN A 195 -8.68 -22.73 -20.10
CA GLN A 195 -8.19 -24.03 -19.63
C GLN A 195 -7.62 -23.97 -18.22
N LEU A 196 -6.84 -22.93 -17.90
CA LEU A 196 -6.24 -22.75 -16.57
C LEU A 196 -7.31 -22.48 -15.50
N ILE A 197 -8.33 -21.68 -15.82
CA ILE A 197 -9.47 -21.40 -14.92
C ILE A 197 -10.23 -22.69 -14.61
N GLU A 198 -10.54 -23.48 -15.64
CA GLU A 198 -11.21 -24.76 -15.44
C GLU A 198 -10.38 -25.74 -14.58
N GLN A 199 -9.07 -25.79 -14.79
CA GLN A 199 -8.17 -26.61 -13.95
C GLN A 199 -8.21 -26.16 -12.49
N ALA A 200 -8.15 -24.86 -12.23
CA ALA A 200 -8.24 -24.30 -10.90
C ALA A 200 -9.60 -24.58 -10.23
N ALA A 201 -10.71 -24.43 -10.97
CA ALA A 201 -12.05 -24.75 -10.48
C ALA A 201 -12.20 -26.25 -10.15
N ARG A 202 -11.66 -27.15 -11.00
CA ARG A 202 -11.64 -28.60 -10.72
C ARG A 202 -10.83 -28.94 -9.47
N ALA A 203 -9.67 -28.29 -9.29
CA ALA A 203 -8.87 -28.46 -8.09
C ALA A 203 -9.62 -27.97 -6.84
N ALA A 204 -10.27 -26.80 -6.91
CA ALA A 204 -11.08 -26.25 -5.84
C ALA A 204 -12.27 -27.13 -5.46
N ALA A 205 -12.94 -27.75 -6.43
CA ALA A 205 -14.09 -28.64 -6.20
C ALA A 205 -13.75 -29.89 -5.36
N THR A 206 -12.47 -30.27 -5.28
CA THR A 206 -12.00 -31.47 -4.56
C THR A 206 -11.25 -31.15 -3.27
N ALA A 207 -11.05 -29.87 -2.95
CA ALA A 207 -10.40 -29.42 -1.72
C ALA A 207 -11.43 -28.98 -0.68
N ASP A 208 -11.09 -29.06 0.60
CA ASP A 208 -11.97 -28.59 1.68
C ASP A 208 -12.09 -27.06 1.70
N ALA A 209 -11.04 -26.36 1.29
CA ALA A 209 -11.01 -24.91 1.12
C ALA A 209 -10.11 -24.49 -0.05
N ALA A 210 -10.36 -23.28 -0.57
CA ALA A 210 -9.58 -22.67 -1.64
C ALA A 210 -9.11 -21.27 -1.23
N VAL A 211 -7.82 -20.98 -1.42
CA VAL A 211 -7.24 -19.64 -1.21
C VAL A 211 -6.78 -19.11 -2.57
N ILE A 212 -7.44 -18.08 -3.07
CA ILE A 212 -7.09 -17.43 -4.34
C ILE A 212 -6.25 -16.19 -4.07
N VAL A 213 -5.03 -16.14 -4.58
CA VAL A 213 -4.12 -15.01 -4.44
C VAL A 213 -3.99 -14.28 -5.78
N VAL A 214 -4.61 -13.10 -5.83
CA VAL A 214 -4.76 -12.27 -7.03
C VAL A 214 -4.20 -10.87 -6.77
N GLY A 215 -3.97 -10.10 -7.82
CA GLY A 215 -3.50 -8.72 -7.70
C GLY A 215 -2.68 -8.28 -8.90
N ARG A 216 -1.64 -7.49 -8.66
CA ARG A 216 -0.77 -6.90 -9.68
C ARG A 216 0.69 -7.33 -9.49
N SER A 217 1.52 -7.03 -10.48
CA SER A 217 2.98 -7.16 -10.40
C SER A 217 3.64 -5.79 -10.60
N ALA A 218 4.94 -5.68 -10.32
CA ALA A 218 5.73 -4.48 -10.56
C ALA A 218 5.73 -4.02 -12.03
N LYS A 219 5.31 -4.85 -13.01
CA LYS A 219 5.14 -4.43 -14.41
C LYS A 219 3.83 -3.68 -14.66
N LEU A 220 2.85 -3.84 -13.77
CA LEU A 220 1.50 -3.30 -13.89
C LEU A 220 1.24 -2.17 -12.88
N GLU A 221 2.12 -2.01 -11.89
CA GLU A 221 2.04 -1.01 -10.83
C GLU A 221 3.47 -0.58 -10.46
N SER A 222 3.92 0.55 -11.02
CA SER A 222 5.29 1.06 -10.93
C SER A 222 5.29 2.59 -10.99
N GLU A 223 6.41 3.19 -10.58
CA GLU A 223 6.76 4.54 -11.00
C GLU A 223 6.72 4.67 -12.53
N ASP A 224 6.50 5.91 -13.01
CA ASP A 224 6.39 6.35 -14.42
C ASP A 224 5.00 6.25 -15.05
N PHE A 225 4.12 5.40 -14.53
CA PHE A 225 2.78 5.26 -15.09
C PHE A 225 1.72 4.89 -14.06
N ASP A 226 0.49 5.30 -14.33
CA ASP A 226 -0.66 4.91 -13.54
C ASP A 226 -1.24 3.58 -14.00
N ILE A 227 -1.90 2.88 -13.08
CA ILE A 227 -2.65 1.67 -13.40
C ILE A 227 -3.73 1.97 -14.44
N LYS A 228 -3.90 1.08 -15.43
CA LYS A 228 -4.88 1.25 -16.51
C LYS A 228 -6.33 1.21 -16.04
N SER A 229 -6.59 0.49 -14.96
CA SER A 229 -7.91 0.27 -14.38
C SER A 229 -7.78 -0.15 -12.91
N LEU A 230 -8.80 0.16 -12.11
CA LEU A 230 -8.94 -0.34 -10.75
C LEU A 230 -9.38 -1.82 -10.70
N GLU A 231 -9.79 -2.39 -11.82
CA GLU A 231 -10.07 -3.83 -11.94
C GLU A 231 -8.79 -4.66 -11.75
N LEU A 232 -8.96 -5.94 -11.42
CA LEU A 232 -7.86 -6.89 -11.46
C LEU A 232 -7.38 -7.09 -12.90
N PRO A 233 -6.08 -7.36 -13.12
CA PRO A 233 -5.58 -7.75 -14.44
C PRO A 233 -6.33 -8.93 -15.05
N ALA A 234 -6.31 -9.01 -16.39
CA ALA A 234 -7.22 -9.82 -17.18
C ALA A 234 -7.39 -11.27 -16.68
N GLY A 235 -8.64 -11.72 -16.56
CA GLY A 235 -9.02 -13.10 -16.21
C GLY A 235 -9.06 -13.43 -14.72
N GLN A 236 -8.51 -12.58 -13.84
CA GLN A 236 -8.52 -12.85 -12.40
C GLN A 236 -9.93 -12.78 -11.78
N ASP A 237 -10.79 -11.87 -12.23
CA ASP A 237 -12.20 -11.83 -11.80
C ASP A 237 -12.96 -13.10 -12.20
N ASP A 238 -12.73 -13.59 -13.43
CA ASP A 238 -13.39 -14.80 -13.95
C ASP A 238 -12.89 -16.07 -13.22
N LEU A 239 -11.59 -16.09 -12.84
CA LEU A 239 -11.02 -17.12 -11.98
C LEU A 239 -11.70 -17.16 -10.60
N ILE A 240 -11.88 -15.99 -9.97
CA ILE A 240 -12.55 -15.90 -8.67
C ILE A 240 -13.99 -16.44 -8.79
N ASP A 241 -14.73 -16.02 -9.81
CA ASP A 241 -16.09 -16.48 -10.05
C ASP A 241 -16.16 -18.00 -10.25
N ALA A 242 -15.27 -18.58 -11.06
CA ALA A 242 -15.25 -20.02 -11.32
C ALA A 242 -14.94 -20.83 -10.05
N VAL A 243 -13.95 -20.39 -9.27
CA VAL A 243 -13.54 -21.07 -8.03
C VAL A 243 -14.61 -20.95 -6.94
N ALA A 244 -15.20 -19.76 -6.75
CA ALA A 244 -16.26 -19.53 -5.76
C ALA A 244 -17.56 -20.30 -6.09
N ASN A 245 -17.78 -20.61 -7.37
CA ASN A 245 -18.85 -21.50 -7.79
C ASN A 245 -18.54 -22.97 -7.47
N ALA A 246 -17.29 -23.40 -7.62
CA ALA A 246 -16.84 -24.76 -7.37
C ALA A 246 -16.65 -25.10 -5.88
N ASN A 247 -16.25 -24.13 -5.05
CA ASN A 247 -16.02 -24.31 -3.63
C ASN A 247 -16.59 -23.12 -2.84
N LYS A 248 -17.37 -23.40 -1.78
CA LYS A 248 -17.98 -22.35 -0.94
C LYS A 248 -17.10 -21.87 0.20
N ASN A 249 -16.02 -22.58 0.50
CA ASN A 249 -14.98 -22.21 1.45
C ASN A 249 -13.82 -21.50 0.73
N THR A 250 -14.16 -20.45 -0.02
CA THR A 250 -13.19 -19.67 -0.81
C THR A 250 -12.76 -18.41 -0.08
N VAL A 251 -11.46 -18.23 0.08
CA VAL A 251 -10.83 -17.02 0.57
C VAL A 251 -10.12 -16.33 -0.59
N VAL A 252 -10.34 -15.04 -0.78
CA VAL A 252 -9.57 -14.23 -1.74
C VAL A 252 -8.54 -13.40 -0.98
N VAL A 253 -7.29 -13.42 -1.44
CA VAL A 253 -6.19 -12.59 -0.97
C VAL A 253 -5.83 -11.62 -2.08
N ILE A 254 -5.96 -10.32 -1.82
CA ILE A 254 -5.52 -9.25 -2.71
C ILE A 254 -4.07 -8.91 -2.41
N ASN A 255 -3.21 -8.95 -3.43
CA ASN A 255 -1.79 -8.64 -3.35
C ASN A 255 -1.46 -7.57 -4.42
N ALA A 256 -1.76 -6.31 -4.10
CA ALA A 256 -1.62 -5.13 -4.94
C ALA A 256 -1.27 -3.88 -4.09
N GLY A 257 -0.70 -2.84 -4.69
CA GLY A 257 -0.26 -1.64 -3.97
C GLY A 257 -1.39 -0.66 -3.64
N GLY A 258 -2.41 -0.59 -4.49
CA GLY A 258 -3.58 0.28 -4.33
C GLY A 258 -4.94 -0.45 -4.41
N PRO A 259 -6.04 0.31 -4.28
CA PRO A 259 -7.39 -0.25 -4.32
C PRO A 259 -7.68 -1.09 -5.57
N VAL A 260 -8.53 -2.11 -5.37
CA VAL A 260 -9.04 -2.97 -6.43
C VAL A 260 -10.57 -2.97 -6.37
N THR A 261 -11.24 -2.80 -7.51
CA THR A 261 -12.70 -2.96 -7.58
C THR A 261 -13.08 -4.43 -7.47
N MET A 262 -14.00 -4.75 -6.55
CA MET A 262 -14.42 -6.14 -6.29
C MET A 262 -15.91 -6.38 -6.56
N SER A 263 -16.63 -5.36 -7.08
CA SER A 263 -18.09 -5.36 -7.20
C SER A 263 -18.66 -6.54 -8.00
N ARG A 264 -17.88 -7.14 -8.91
CA ARG A 264 -18.30 -8.31 -9.73
C ARG A 264 -18.45 -9.60 -8.91
N TRP A 265 -17.66 -9.77 -7.86
CA TRP A 265 -17.50 -11.07 -7.18
C TRP A 265 -17.54 -10.97 -5.66
N ILE A 266 -17.49 -9.77 -5.06
CA ILE A 266 -17.46 -9.60 -3.60
C ILE A 266 -18.66 -10.26 -2.90
N GLY A 267 -19.82 -10.33 -3.57
CA GLY A 267 -21.01 -11.01 -3.06
C GLY A 267 -20.93 -12.54 -3.07
N LYS A 268 -20.01 -13.14 -3.83
CA LYS A 268 -19.92 -14.59 -4.08
C LYS A 268 -18.91 -15.31 -3.19
N VAL A 269 -17.94 -14.59 -2.62
CA VAL A 269 -16.90 -15.15 -1.75
C VAL A 269 -17.17 -14.85 -0.28
N PRO A 270 -16.98 -15.79 0.65
CA PRO A 270 -17.22 -15.56 2.07
C PRO A 270 -16.13 -14.71 2.74
N ALA A 271 -14.86 -14.80 2.33
CA ALA A 271 -13.78 -14.03 2.96
C ALA A 271 -12.82 -13.36 1.97
N VAL A 272 -12.34 -12.17 2.35
CA VAL A 272 -11.37 -11.39 1.60
C VAL A 272 -10.34 -10.80 2.56
N LEU A 273 -9.07 -11.03 2.27
CA LEU A 273 -7.91 -10.42 2.92
C LEU A 273 -7.22 -9.49 1.94
N ASP A 274 -6.78 -8.34 2.39
CA ASP A 274 -5.87 -7.46 1.66
C ASP A 274 -4.48 -7.54 2.27
N LEU A 275 -3.54 -8.11 1.50
CA LEU A 275 -2.14 -8.29 1.86
C LEU A 275 -1.29 -7.08 1.44
N TRP A 276 -1.83 -6.17 0.62
CA TRP A 276 -1.05 -5.14 -0.05
C TRP A 276 0.15 -5.75 -0.80
N TYR A 277 1.31 -5.12 -0.73
CA TYR A 277 2.60 -5.78 -0.91
C TYR A 277 3.25 -6.06 0.45
N GLY A 278 3.16 -7.32 0.91
CA GLY A 278 3.61 -7.73 2.26
C GLY A 278 5.14 -7.82 2.47
N GLY A 279 5.95 -7.29 1.54
CA GLY A 279 7.41 -7.37 1.64
C GLY A 279 7.97 -8.79 1.55
N GLU A 280 9.22 -8.97 2.00
CA GLU A 280 9.95 -10.25 1.91
C GLU A 280 9.27 -11.39 2.70
N GLU A 281 8.56 -11.07 3.77
CA GLU A 281 7.89 -12.02 4.66
C GLU A 281 6.38 -12.15 4.41
N GLY A 282 5.84 -11.50 3.37
CA GLY A 282 4.39 -11.43 3.13
C GLY A 282 3.71 -12.80 3.01
N GLY A 283 4.41 -13.81 2.46
CA GLY A 283 3.89 -15.18 2.40
C GLY A 283 3.75 -15.86 3.76
N ASN A 284 4.66 -15.59 4.71
CA ASN A 284 4.54 -16.07 6.08
C ASN A 284 3.42 -15.34 6.83
N ALA A 285 3.32 -14.02 6.65
CA ALA A 285 2.30 -13.21 7.31
C ALA A 285 0.87 -13.59 6.88
N ILE A 286 0.64 -13.81 5.58
CA ILE A 286 -0.67 -14.27 5.11
C ILE A 286 -1.02 -15.66 5.67
N ALA A 287 -0.03 -16.54 5.84
CA ALA A 287 -0.25 -17.84 6.47
C ALA A 287 -0.62 -17.70 7.95
N ASP A 288 0.06 -16.82 8.69
CA ASP A 288 -0.24 -16.55 10.11
C ASP A 288 -1.69 -16.05 10.29
N VAL A 289 -2.13 -15.14 9.43
CA VAL A 289 -3.52 -14.65 9.44
C VAL A 289 -4.48 -15.76 9.04
N LEU A 290 -4.24 -16.46 7.91
CA LEU A 290 -5.13 -17.52 7.42
C LEU A 290 -5.37 -18.61 8.47
N PHE A 291 -4.35 -19.01 9.24
CA PHE A 291 -4.46 -20.04 10.28
C PHE A 291 -4.69 -19.49 11.70
N GLY A 292 -4.79 -18.16 11.85
CA GLY A 292 -5.12 -17.49 13.11
C GLY A 292 -4.01 -17.48 14.15
N ASP A 293 -2.75 -17.65 13.73
CA ASP A 293 -1.57 -17.36 14.56
C ASP A 293 -1.42 -15.85 14.79
N ALA A 294 -1.80 -15.06 13.77
CA ALA A 294 -2.02 -13.62 13.87
C ALA A 294 -3.51 -13.30 13.75
N ASN A 295 -3.98 -12.35 14.56
CA ASN A 295 -5.31 -11.77 14.42
C ASN A 295 -5.19 -10.50 13.55
N PRO A 296 -5.87 -10.41 12.38
CA PRO A 296 -5.75 -9.25 11.50
C PRO A 296 -6.18 -7.99 12.24
N SER A 297 -5.36 -6.94 12.10
CA SER A 297 -5.58 -5.66 12.79
C SER A 297 -5.32 -4.43 11.91
N GLY A 298 -4.98 -4.63 10.63
CA GLY A 298 -4.86 -3.55 9.68
C GLY A 298 -6.20 -2.85 9.45
N LYS A 299 -6.15 -1.54 9.20
CA LYS A 299 -7.29 -0.72 8.78
C LYS A 299 -6.94 -0.01 7.47
N LEU A 300 -7.92 0.17 6.58
CA LEU A 300 -7.71 0.79 5.29
C LEU A 300 -7.29 2.27 5.43
N PRO A 301 -6.13 2.68 4.86
CA PRO A 301 -5.71 4.09 4.84
C PRO A 301 -6.36 4.88 3.69
N VAL A 302 -7.14 4.23 2.84
CA VAL A 302 -7.82 4.82 1.67
C VAL A 302 -9.21 4.18 1.49
N SER A 303 -10.17 4.91 0.95
CA SER A 303 -11.49 4.35 0.61
C SER A 303 -11.42 3.57 -0.70
N PHE A 304 -12.02 2.37 -0.74
CA PHE A 304 -12.12 1.58 -1.96
C PHE A 304 -13.41 1.93 -2.70
N VAL A 305 -13.32 2.28 -3.98
CA VAL A 305 -14.49 2.60 -4.81
C VAL A 305 -15.23 1.33 -5.26
N LYS A 306 -16.54 1.42 -5.50
CA LYS A 306 -17.29 0.33 -6.17
C LYS A 306 -17.03 0.32 -7.68
N GLN A 307 -16.78 1.50 -8.25
CA GLN A 307 -16.48 1.75 -9.67
C GLN A 307 -15.67 3.05 -9.80
N TRP A 308 -14.93 3.20 -10.91
CA TRP A 308 -14.12 4.40 -11.17
C TRP A 308 -14.92 5.71 -11.09
N LYS A 309 -16.20 5.69 -11.49
CA LYS A 309 -17.10 6.86 -11.45
C LYS A 309 -17.36 7.41 -10.05
N ASP A 310 -17.13 6.63 -9.01
CA ASP A 310 -17.31 7.07 -7.63
C ASP A 310 -16.07 7.80 -7.09
N SER A 311 -14.95 7.78 -7.83
CA SER A 311 -13.71 8.45 -7.43
C SER A 311 -13.87 9.97 -7.46
N PRO A 312 -13.30 10.71 -6.48
CA PRO A 312 -13.23 12.18 -6.55
C PRO A 312 -12.51 12.71 -7.79
N ALA A 313 -11.56 11.93 -8.33
CA ALA A 313 -10.78 12.31 -9.50
C ALA A 313 -11.51 12.03 -10.84
N TYR A 314 -12.69 11.38 -10.80
CA TYR A 314 -13.42 11.03 -12.00
C TYR A 314 -13.81 12.28 -12.81
N GLY A 315 -13.43 12.30 -14.08
CA GLY A 315 -13.71 13.42 -15.01
C GLY A 315 -12.69 14.56 -14.99
N HIS A 316 -11.74 14.55 -14.05
CA HIS A 316 -10.67 15.56 -13.96
C HIS A 316 -9.27 14.98 -14.12
N TYR A 317 -9.13 13.66 -13.98
CA TYR A 317 -7.90 12.91 -14.18
C TYR A 317 -7.90 12.21 -15.56
N PRO A 318 -6.77 12.17 -16.31
CA PRO A 318 -5.42 12.64 -15.95
C PRO A 318 -5.12 14.12 -16.26
N GLY A 319 -6.15 14.90 -16.60
CA GLY A 319 -6.00 16.27 -17.09
C GLY A 319 -5.82 16.34 -18.61
N GLU A 320 -5.69 17.56 -19.13
CA GLU A 320 -5.54 17.85 -20.55
C GLU A 320 -4.49 18.95 -20.73
N ASN A 321 -3.74 18.91 -21.85
CA ASN A 321 -2.74 19.93 -22.19
C ASN A 321 -1.71 20.22 -21.06
N LEU A 322 -1.26 19.17 -20.36
CA LEU A 322 -0.33 19.25 -19.22
C LEU A 322 -0.88 20.02 -18.00
N GLN A 323 -2.20 20.13 -17.89
CA GLN A 323 -2.87 20.73 -16.74
C GLN A 323 -3.90 19.76 -16.17
N VAL A 324 -3.90 19.62 -14.85
CA VAL A 324 -4.89 18.86 -14.09
C VAL A 324 -5.49 19.75 -13.01
N ASP A 325 -6.81 19.86 -12.99
CA ASP A 325 -7.53 20.67 -12.00
C ASP A 325 -8.05 19.75 -10.88
N TYR A 326 -7.63 20.02 -9.64
CA TYR A 326 -8.07 19.27 -8.46
C TYR A 326 -9.43 19.81 -8.00
N ALA A 327 -10.45 19.55 -8.82
CA ALA A 327 -11.79 20.12 -8.69
C ALA A 327 -12.53 19.68 -7.43
N GLU A 328 -12.12 18.57 -6.83
CA GLU A 328 -12.64 18.07 -5.56
C GLU A 328 -12.13 18.88 -4.34
N GLY A 329 -11.06 19.66 -4.50
CA GLY A 329 -10.46 20.47 -3.43
C GLY A 329 -10.11 19.63 -2.21
N ILE A 330 -10.64 19.98 -1.04
CA ILE A 330 -10.38 19.25 0.22
C ILE A 330 -11.18 17.94 0.34
N TYR A 331 -12.10 17.67 -0.59
CA TYR A 331 -12.95 16.48 -0.59
C TYR A 331 -12.26 15.35 -1.36
N VAL A 332 -11.15 14.87 -0.81
CA VAL A 332 -10.39 13.71 -1.33
C VAL A 332 -10.62 12.50 -0.41
N GLY A 333 -10.70 11.30 -1.00
CA GLY A 333 -10.92 10.06 -0.26
C GLY A 333 -12.26 10.05 0.48
N TYR A 334 -12.32 9.54 1.72
CA TYR A 334 -13.57 9.44 2.49
C TYR A 334 -14.33 10.76 2.63
N ARG A 335 -13.64 11.90 2.65
CA ARG A 335 -14.26 13.23 2.70
C ARG A 335 -15.18 13.46 1.50
N TYR A 336 -14.79 12.98 0.32
CA TYR A 336 -15.61 13.02 -0.89
C TYR A 336 -16.86 12.16 -0.75
N PHE A 337 -16.67 10.90 -0.34
CA PHE A 337 -17.76 9.93 -0.17
C PHE A 337 -18.80 10.47 0.82
N ASP A 338 -18.35 11.01 1.95
CA ASP A 338 -19.20 11.66 2.93
C ASP A 338 -19.95 12.85 2.32
N LYS A 339 -19.25 13.79 1.67
CA LYS A 339 -19.85 14.99 1.06
C LYS A 339 -20.88 14.66 -0.02
N ARG A 340 -20.63 13.62 -0.82
CA ARG A 340 -21.51 13.18 -1.91
C ARG A 340 -22.55 12.15 -1.48
N ASN A 341 -22.51 11.68 -0.24
CA ASN A 341 -23.34 10.59 0.26
C ASN A 341 -23.26 9.34 -0.64
N ILE A 342 -22.04 8.95 -1.02
CA ILE A 342 -21.75 7.75 -1.81
C ILE A 342 -21.21 6.70 -0.85
N GLU A 343 -21.76 5.50 -0.88
CA GLU A 343 -21.24 4.39 -0.09
C GLU A 343 -20.04 3.74 -0.81
N PRO A 344 -18.82 3.78 -0.25
CA PRO A 344 -17.66 3.10 -0.82
C PRO A 344 -17.83 1.58 -0.77
N LEU A 345 -16.99 0.85 -1.51
CA LEU A 345 -16.92 -0.61 -1.40
C LEU A 345 -16.40 -1.01 -0.02
N PHE A 346 -15.35 -0.34 0.44
CA PHE A 346 -14.86 -0.39 1.82
C PHE A 346 -14.44 1.02 2.24
N PRO A 347 -14.90 1.54 3.40
CA PRO A 347 -14.58 2.89 3.83
C PRO A 347 -13.15 3.00 4.39
N PHE A 348 -12.61 4.21 4.42
CA PHE A 348 -11.42 4.54 5.21
C PHE A 348 -11.58 4.10 6.67
N GLY A 349 -10.50 3.60 7.29
CA GLY A 349 -10.51 3.09 8.66
C GLY A 349 -11.15 1.71 8.83
N TYR A 350 -11.64 1.09 7.75
CA TYR A 350 -12.27 -0.22 7.81
C TYR A 350 -11.26 -1.36 7.92
N GLY A 351 -11.61 -2.38 8.73
CA GLY A 351 -10.86 -3.62 8.85
C GLY A 351 -11.42 -4.48 9.97
N LEU A 352 -11.78 -5.73 9.64
CA LEU A 352 -12.34 -6.70 10.59
C LEU A 352 -11.25 -7.36 11.43
N SER A 353 -11.67 -8.08 12.47
CA SER A 353 -10.81 -8.86 13.37
C SER A 353 -11.43 -10.23 13.65
N TYR A 354 -10.62 -11.19 14.11
CA TYR A 354 -11.11 -12.48 14.64
C TYR A 354 -11.66 -12.37 16.07
N THR A 355 -11.68 -11.17 16.64
CA THR A 355 -12.34 -10.89 17.92
C THR A 355 -13.26 -9.68 17.78
N LYS A 356 -13.99 -9.36 18.85
CA LYS A 356 -14.93 -8.23 18.90
C LYS A 356 -14.46 -7.21 19.93
N PHE A 357 -14.71 -5.93 19.66
CA PHE A 357 -14.37 -4.84 20.56
C PHE A 357 -15.61 -3.99 20.85
N ASP A 358 -15.87 -3.76 22.13
CA ASP A 358 -16.95 -2.89 22.60
C ASP A 358 -16.38 -1.55 23.05
N TYR A 359 -17.04 -0.47 22.63
CA TYR A 359 -16.68 0.91 22.95
C TYR A 359 -17.71 1.47 23.92
N SER A 360 -17.25 2.14 24.98
CA SER A 360 -18.12 2.73 26.00
C SER A 360 -17.48 3.94 26.67
N ASP A 361 -18.27 4.67 27.45
CA ASP A 361 -17.80 5.77 28.29
C ASP A 361 -17.00 6.85 27.53
N LEU A 362 -17.42 7.21 26.31
CA LEU A 362 -16.84 8.34 25.59
C LEU A 362 -17.07 9.63 26.38
N LYS A 363 -15.98 10.32 26.70
CA LYS A 363 -15.96 11.60 27.42
C LYS A 363 -15.03 12.55 26.71
N VAL A 364 -15.49 13.79 26.59
CA VAL A 364 -14.70 14.92 26.12
C VAL A 364 -14.59 15.86 27.32
N SER A 365 -13.39 16.32 27.66
CA SER A 365 -13.24 17.29 28.75
C SER A 365 -12.03 18.22 28.53
N PRO A 366 -12.16 19.52 28.84
CA PRO A 366 -13.40 20.18 29.28
C PRO A 366 -14.36 20.47 28.11
N ASP A 367 -15.64 20.64 28.39
CA ASP A 367 -16.69 20.90 27.37
C ASP A 367 -16.53 22.25 26.65
N LYS A 368 -15.73 23.16 27.22
CA LYS A 368 -15.41 24.47 26.65
C LYS A 368 -13.92 24.75 26.87
N VAL A 369 -13.24 25.20 25.81
CA VAL A 369 -11.83 25.57 25.86
C VAL A 369 -11.60 26.94 25.23
N ALA A 370 -10.62 27.67 25.75
CA ALA A 370 -10.11 28.86 25.06
C ALA A 370 -9.28 28.43 23.84
N PRO A 371 -9.13 29.28 22.81
CA PRO A 371 -8.29 28.97 21.65
C PRO A 371 -6.87 28.54 22.04
N GLY A 372 -6.37 27.49 21.39
CA GLY A 372 -5.03 26.93 21.63
C GLY A 372 -4.91 26.06 22.88
N GLN A 373 -5.96 25.88 23.67
CA GLN A 373 -5.96 24.97 24.82
C GLN A 373 -6.36 23.54 24.40
N PRO A 374 -5.75 22.50 25.00
CA PRO A 374 -6.04 21.12 24.65
C PRO A 374 -7.42 20.66 25.17
N VAL A 375 -8.03 19.72 24.42
CA VAL A 375 -9.24 18.98 24.81
C VAL A 375 -8.85 17.51 24.95
N GLY A 376 -9.16 16.90 26.10
CA GLY A 376 -8.99 15.47 26.31
C GLY A 376 -10.19 14.68 25.80
N VAL A 377 -9.95 13.62 25.04
CA VAL A 377 -10.96 12.63 24.66
C VAL A 377 -10.57 11.28 25.23
N THR A 378 -11.47 10.69 26.02
CA THR A 378 -11.25 9.38 26.64
C THR A 378 -12.44 8.47 26.37
N LEU A 379 -12.17 7.19 26.15
CA LEU A 379 -13.19 6.15 26.06
C LEU A 379 -12.62 4.83 26.56
N ARG A 380 -13.50 3.87 26.84
CA ARG A 380 -13.12 2.49 27.19
C ARG A 380 -13.30 1.59 25.99
N VAL A 381 -12.26 0.79 25.71
CA VAL A 381 -12.30 -0.29 24.73
C VAL A 381 -12.13 -1.60 25.48
N ARG A 382 -13.03 -2.54 25.25
CA ARG A 382 -12.96 -3.89 25.80
C ARG A 382 -12.92 -4.89 24.64
N ASN A 383 -12.01 -5.84 24.69
CA ASN A 383 -12.12 -7.04 23.87
C ASN A 383 -13.23 -7.92 24.48
N SER A 384 -14.28 -8.20 23.71
CA SER A 384 -15.45 -8.96 24.15
C SER A 384 -15.58 -10.30 23.43
N GLY A 385 -14.58 -10.67 22.61
CA GLY A 385 -14.50 -11.97 21.98
C GLY A 385 -13.63 -12.96 22.77
N SER A 386 -13.12 -13.98 22.08
CA SER A 386 -12.39 -15.10 22.67
C SER A 386 -10.93 -15.18 22.24
N ARG A 387 -10.44 -14.21 21.46
CA ARG A 387 -9.07 -14.15 20.95
C ARG A 387 -8.43 -12.83 21.32
N ALA A 388 -7.14 -12.85 21.63
CA ALA A 388 -6.37 -11.62 21.70
C ALA A 388 -6.40 -10.92 20.33
N GLY A 389 -6.40 -9.59 20.34
CA GLY A 389 -6.45 -8.81 19.11
C GLY A 389 -6.02 -7.37 19.35
N ALA A 390 -5.74 -6.67 18.26
CA ALA A 390 -5.48 -5.24 18.30
C ALA A 390 -6.62 -4.48 17.62
N GLU A 391 -6.96 -3.32 18.17
CA GLU A 391 -7.97 -2.42 17.65
C GLU A 391 -7.37 -1.04 17.42
N VAL A 392 -7.79 -0.36 16.35
CA VAL A 392 -7.44 1.03 16.06
C VAL A 392 -8.65 1.89 16.37
N VAL A 393 -8.58 2.62 17.49
CA VAL A 393 -9.59 3.59 17.88
C VAL A 393 -9.36 4.87 17.08
N GLU A 394 -10.34 5.29 16.29
CA GLU A 394 -10.25 6.47 15.43
C GLU A 394 -11.13 7.61 15.96
N LEU A 395 -10.58 8.82 16.03
CA LEU A 395 -11.28 10.03 16.46
C LEU A 395 -11.51 10.96 15.27
N TYR A 396 -12.78 11.15 14.93
CA TYR A 396 -13.23 12.07 13.90
C TYR A 396 -13.87 13.31 14.52
N LEU A 397 -13.58 14.49 13.96
CA LEU A 397 -14.20 15.75 14.34
C LEU A 397 -14.94 16.38 13.17
N HIS A 398 -16.08 17.01 13.49
CA HIS A 398 -16.84 17.86 12.59
C HIS A 398 -16.92 19.27 13.16
N ASP A 399 -16.62 20.28 12.33
CA ASP A 399 -16.86 21.67 12.67
C ASP A 399 -18.23 22.10 12.12
N ALA A 400 -19.25 22.07 12.98
CA ALA A 400 -20.63 22.38 12.62
C ALA A 400 -20.89 23.86 12.34
N HIS A 401 -19.95 24.76 12.69
CA HIS A 401 -20.13 26.21 12.64
C HIS A 401 -18.90 26.91 12.04
N SER A 402 -18.52 26.49 10.84
CA SER A 402 -17.40 27.06 10.09
C SER A 402 -17.83 28.20 9.15
N THR A 403 -16.97 29.21 9.00
CA THR A 403 -17.13 30.28 7.99
C THR A 403 -16.61 29.89 6.60
N VAL A 404 -15.95 28.74 6.49
CA VAL A 404 -15.47 28.15 5.24
C VAL A 404 -16.05 26.74 5.06
N ASP A 405 -16.05 26.23 3.84
CA ASP A 405 -16.54 24.87 3.57
C ASP A 405 -15.62 23.82 4.21
N ARG A 406 -16.20 22.79 4.85
CA ARG A 406 -15.45 21.79 5.64
C ARG A 406 -16.01 20.39 5.40
N PRO A 407 -15.17 19.33 5.51
CA PRO A 407 -15.63 17.96 5.46
C PRO A 407 -16.65 17.64 6.56
N ILE A 408 -17.54 16.70 6.28
CA ILE A 408 -18.53 16.19 7.26
C ILE A 408 -17.82 15.64 8.49
N GLN A 409 -16.64 15.04 8.31
CA GLN A 409 -15.80 14.60 9.40
C GLN A 409 -14.34 14.57 8.95
N GLU A 410 -13.42 14.71 9.90
CA GLU A 410 -11.99 14.60 9.68
C GLU A 410 -11.33 13.79 10.78
N LEU A 411 -10.51 12.80 10.42
CA LEU A 411 -9.63 12.11 11.36
C LEU A 411 -8.67 13.12 12.00
N LYS A 412 -8.67 13.21 13.33
CA LYS A 412 -7.76 14.07 14.12
C LYS A 412 -6.88 13.31 15.10
N GLY A 413 -7.12 12.01 15.27
CA GLY A 413 -6.27 11.17 16.08
C GLY A 413 -6.69 9.71 15.98
N PHE A 414 -5.76 8.82 16.27
CA PHE A 414 -6.04 7.41 16.40
C PHE A 414 -5.13 6.80 17.46
N ARG A 415 -5.54 5.64 18.01
CA ARG A 415 -4.70 4.85 18.91
C ARG A 415 -4.91 3.38 18.67
N ARG A 416 -3.82 2.67 18.36
CA ARG A 416 -3.80 1.21 18.36
C ARG A 416 -3.64 0.68 19.78
N VAL A 417 -4.48 -0.26 20.17
CA VAL A 417 -4.43 -0.94 21.48
C VAL A 417 -4.48 -2.45 21.29
N VAL A 418 -3.64 -3.18 22.02
CA VAL A 418 -3.64 -4.65 22.02
C VAL A 418 -4.32 -5.13 23.29
N LEU A 419 -5.32 -5.99 23.18
CA LEU A 419 -6.16 -6.43 24.29
C LEU A 419 -6.31 -7.95 24.29
N ALA A 420 -6.09 -8.56 25.46
CA ALA A 420 -6.53 -9.92 25.75
C ALA A 420 -8.07 -9.97 25.87
N PRO A 421 -8.70 -11.16 25.71
CA PRO A 421 -10.14 -11.37 25.89
C PRO A 421 -10.71 -10.89 27.23
#